data_AF-A0A836Q1R8-F1
#
_entry.id   AF-A0A836Q1R8-F1
#
_cell.length_a   1.000
_cell.length_b   1.000
_cell.length_c   1.000
_cell.angle_alpha   90.00
_cell.angle_beta   90.00
_cell.angle_gamma   90.00
#
_symmetry.space_group_name_H-M   'P 1'
#
loop_
_entity.id
_entity.type
_entity.pdbx_description
1 polymer ?
#
loop_
_entity_poly.entity_id
_entity_poly.type
_entity_poly.pdbx_seq_one_letter_code
_entity_poly.pdbx_strand_id
1 'polypeptide(L)'
;MEQLEQPRHNALPWNHRSERRFDIGSNLRSELKDSSDFGRGFYTTTNLVQAQSFASRRARHRQKNAAVVKFVVSRDELSRLESLWFVRAASDTEDFWNLVRACVEGGESNRGATGWYDLVVGPVSGGYRNRRVWENYDQISFHTPKAFLVLDNSKKVRL
;
A
#
# COMPACT_ATOMS: atom_id res chain seq x y z
N MET A 1 -48.98 25.66 -20.90
CA MET A 1 -48.38 24.58 -20.09
C MET A 1 -47.98 23.49 -21.06
N GLU A 2 -46.87 23.67 -21.75
CA GLU A 2 -45.49 23.37 -21.29
C GLU A 2 -45.19 21.87 -21.42
N GLN A 3 -44.19 21.61 -22.26
CA GLN A 3 -43.67 20.31 -22.69
C GLN A 3 -43.06 19.53 -21.53
N LEU A 4 -42.85 18.22 -21.72
CA LEU A 4 -41.59 17.52 -21.36
C LEU A 4 -41.59 16.12 -21.99
N GLU A 5 -41.31 16.05 -23.30
CA GLU A 5 -40.85 14.80 -23.91
C GLU A 5 -39.41 14.52 -23.46
N GLN A 6 -39.19 13.33 -22.93
CA GLN A 6 -37.86 12.87 -22.49
C GLN A 6 -36.98 12.55 -23.71
N PRO A 7 -35.70 12.96 -23.72
CA PRO A 7 -34.81 12.60 -24.81
C PRO A 7 -34.39 11.13 -24.71
N ARG A 8 -34.67 10.37 -25.79
CA ARG A 8 -34.12 9.03 -26.00
C ARG A 8 -32.62 9.15 -26.24
N HIS A 9 -31.81 8.83 -25.23
CA HIS A 9 -30.37 8.66 -25.41
C HIS A 9 -30.09 7.38 -26.20
N ASN A 10 -29.83 7.53 -27.50
CA ASN A 10 -29.16 6.53 -28.30
C ASN A 10 -27.73 6.35 -27.73
N ALA A 11 -27.50 5.23 -27.04
CA ALA A 11 -26.17 4.81 -26.65
C ALA A 11 -25.36 4.47 -27.92
N LEU A 12 -24.38 5.32 -28.23
CA LEU A 12 -23.39 5.04 -29.25
C LEU A 12 -22.47 3.88 -28.79
N PRO A 13 -22.06 2.97 -29.70
CA PRO A 13 -21.23 1.83 -29.34
C PRO A 13 -19.81 2.31 -29.01
N TRP A 14 -19.39 2.07 -27.77
CA TRP A 14 -18.05 2.34 -27.30
C TRP A 14 -17.05 1.34 -27.91
N ASN A 15 -16.22 1.80 -28.85
CA ASN A 15 -15.02 1.08 -29.23
C ASN A 15 -13.92 2.04 -29.70
N HIS A 16 -12.93 2.30 -28.83
CA HIS A 16 -11.49 2.14 -29.09
C HIS A 16 -10.61 2.86 -28.04
N ARG A 17 -10.00 2.03 -27.18
CA ARG A 17 -8.56 2.03 -26.87
C ARG A 17 -7.88 3.40 -26.68
N SER A 18 -7.87 3.91 -25.45
CA SER A 18 -6.77 4.72 -24.90
C SER A 18 -6.83 4.71 -23.37
N GLU A 19 -5.66 4.49 -22.76
CA GLU A 19 -5.36 4.62 -21.32
C GLU A 19 -6.25 3.83 -20.34
N ARG A 20 -5.82 2.61 -20.01
CA ARG A 20 -6.21 1.99 -18.74
C ARG A 20 -5.63 2.84 -17.61
N ARG A 21 -6.41 3.81 -17.11
CA ARG A 21 -6.27 4.27 -15.72
C ARG A 21 -6.33 3.00 -14.88
N PHE A 22 -5.20 2.62 -14.30
CA PHE A 22 -5.18 1.63 -13.24
C PHE A 22 -5.94 2.27 -12.08
N ASP A 23 -7.24 1.98 -11.99
CA ASP A 23 -8.07 2.34 -10.85
C ASP A 23 -7.67 1.41 -9.69
N ILE A 24 -6.75 1.92 -8.88
CA ILE A 24 -6.12 1.19 -7.78
C ILE A 24 -7.07 1.13 -6.59
N GLY A 25 -7.86 2.18 -6.32
CA GLY A 25 -8.73 2.29 -5.15
C GLY A 25 -9.76 1.16 -4.96
N SER A 26 -10.35 0.63 -6.05
CA SER A 26 -11.33 -0.46 -5.98
C SER A 26 -10.68 -1.86 -5.90
N ASN A 27 -9.56 -2.07 -6.59
CA ASN A 27 -8.84 -3.36 -6.62
C ASN A 27 -7.84 -3.55 -5.47
N LEU A 28 -7.42 -2.50 -4.75
CA LEU A 28 -6.46 -2.63 -3.66
C LEU A 28 -7.04 -3.34 -2.45
N ARG A 29 -8.34 -3.15 -2.14
CA ARG A 29 -8.95 -3.66 -0.91
C ARG A 29 -8.83 -5.18 -0.77
N SER A 30 -8.88 -5.91 -1.88
CA SER A 30 -8.69 -7.36 -1.95
C SER A 30 -7.22 -7.80 -1.98
N GLU A 31 -6.29 -6.87 -2.21
CA GLU A 31 -4.84 -7.10 -2.24
C GLU A 31 -4.11 -6.59 -0.99
N LEU A 32 -4.83 -5.92 -0.07
CA LEU A 32 -4.35 -5.54 1.25
C LEU A 32 -3.96 -6.79 2.03
N LYS A 33 -2.78 -6.75 2.64
CA LYS A 33 -2.22 -7.90 3.34
C LYS A 33 -2.63 -7.86 4.81
N ASP A 34 -3.48 -8.80 5.22
CA ASP A 34 -3.78 -9.01 6.63
C ASP A 34 -2.56 -9.61 7.37
N SER A 35 -2.45 -9.38 8.68
CA SER A 35 -1.38 -9.89 9.56
C SER A 35 0.04 -9.67 9.03
N SER A 36 0.36 -8.40 8.74
CA SER A 36 1.70 -7.96 8.32
C SER A 36 2.34 -7.07 9.37
N ASP A 37 3.64 -6.78 9.21
CA ASP A 37 4.45 -6.01 10.17
C ASP A 37 3.79 -4.68 10.60
N PHE A 38 3.14 -3.97 9.69
CA PHE A 38 2.43 -2.71 9.97
C PHE A 38 0.91 -2.83 9.82
N GLY A 39 0.37 -4.06 9.87
CA GLY A 39 -1.06 -4.33 9.79
C GLY A 39 -1.59 -4.29 8.36
N ARG A 40 -2.92 -4.19 8.22
CA ARG A 40 -3.57 -4.19 6.91
C ARG A 40 -3.23 -2.92 6.13
N GLY A 41 -2.64 -3.06 4.95
CA GLY A 41 -2.20 -1.94 4.13
C GLY A 41 -1.70 -2.34 2.75
N PHE A 42 -1.34 -1.35 1.94
CA PHE A 42 -0.66 -1.52 0.67
C PHE A 42 0.84 -1.26 0.86
N TYR A 43 1.64 -2.29 0.61
CA TYR A 43 3.07 -2.30 0.91
C TYR A 43 3.89 -2.04 -0.35
N THR A 44 4.85 -1.14 -0.23
CA THR A 44 5.85 -0.82 -1.25
C THR A 44 7.25 -0.80 -0.63
N THR A 45 8.28 -0.68 -1.47
CA THR A 45 9.67 -0.48 -1.06
C THR A 45 10.37 0.42 -2.07
N THR A 46 11.42 1.12 -1.63
CA THR A 46 12.33 1.89 -2.48
C THR A 46 13.42 1.02 -3.13
N ASN A 47 13.60 -0.22 -2.66
CA ASN A 47 14.61 -1.16 -3.16
C ASN A 47 14.02 -2.04 -4.29
N LEU A 48 14.57 -1.91 -5.50
CA LEU A 48 14.10 -2.66 -6.67
C LEU A 48 14.30 -4.18 -6.53
N VAL A 49 15.43 -4.62 -6.00
CA VAL A 49 15.74 -6.05 -5.83
C VAL A 49 14.74 -6.68 -4.85
N GLN A 50 14.43 -5.98 -3.76
CA GLN A 50 13.39 -6.38 -2.81
C GLN A 50 12.01 -6.45 -3.48
N ALA A 51 11.64 -5.44 -4.28
CA ALA A 51 10.37 -5.43 -5.01
C ALA A 51 10.24 -6.61 -5.99
N GLN A 52 11.32 -6.91 -6.73
CA GLN A 52 11.38 -8.08 -7.63
C GLN A 52 11.25 -9.39 -6.85
N SER A 53 11.93 -9.52 -5.70
CA SER A 53 11.82 -10.69 -4.82
C SER A 53 10.38 -10.90 -4.33
N PHE A 54 9.72 -9.82 -3.88
CA PHE A 54 8.32 -9.85 -3.45
C PHE A 54 7.36 -10.21 -4.59
N ALA A 55 7.56 -9.61 -5.78
CA ALA A 55 6.76 -9.90 -6.96
C ALA A 55 6.90 -11.36 -7.39
N SER A 56 8.12 -11.88 -7.49
CA SER A 56 8.41 -13.27 -7.83
C SER A 56 7.81 -14.24 -6.81
N ARG A 57 7.92 -13.95 -5.51
CA ARG A 57 7.30 -14.76 -4.46
C ARG A 57 5.78 -14.80 -4.63
N ARG A 58 5.12 -13.65 -4.79
CA ARG A 58 3.65 -13.57 -4.97
C ARG A 58 3.19 -14.24 -6.26
N ALA A 59 3.92 -14.05 -7.35
CA ALA A 59 3.66 -14.64 -8.66
C ALA A 59 3.72 -16.17 -8.61
N ARG A 60 4.74 -16.73 -7.95
CA ARG A 60 4.86 -18.18 -7.72
C ARG A 60 3.68 -18.74 -6.94
N HIS A 61 3.27 -18.08 -5.86
CA HIS A 61 2.09 -18.50 -5.08
C HIS A 61 0.79 -18.47 -5.88
N ARG A 62 0.68 -17.59 -6.88
CA ARG A 62 -0.52 -17.43 -7.70
C ARG A 62 -0.42 -18.07 -9.09
N GLN A 63 0.68 -18.76 -9.41
CA GLN A 63 0.97 -19.32 -10.73
C GLN A 63 0.79 -18.29 -11.86
N LYS A 64 1.28 -17.07 -11.64
CA LYS A 64 1.20 -15.94 -12.60
C LYS A 64 2.60 -15.41 -12.94
N ASN A 65 2.67 -14.51 -13.92
CA ASN A 65 3.88 -13.75 -14.22
C ASN A 65 4.08 -12.61 -13.21
N ALA A 66 5.31 -12.43 -12.77
CA ALA A 66 5.70 -11.32 -11.91
C ALA A 66 5.76 -10.01 -12.71
N ALA A 67 5.47 -8.90 -12.02
CA ALA A 67 5.64 -7.55 -12.54
C ALA A 67 6.00 -6.62 -11.37
N VAL A 68 6.86 -5.65 -11.62
CA VAL A 68 7.13 -4.58 -10.68
C VAL A 68 6.52 -3.28 -11.21
N VAL A 69 5.82 -2.56 -10.33
CA VAL A 69 5.28 -1.23 -10.64
C VAL A 69 6.03 -0.23 -9.77
N LYS A 70 6.67 0.73 -10.43
CA LYS A 70 7.29 1.90 -9.80
C LYS A 70 6.26 3.02 -9.71
N PHE A 71 6.07 3.53 -8.51
CA PHE A 71 5.31 4.75 -8.25
C PHE A 71 6.29 5.92 -8.12
N VAL A 72 6.03 7.01 -8.83
CA VAL A 72 6.80 8.26 -8.71
C VAL A 72 5.94 9.26 -7.97
N VAL A 73 6.21 9.39 -6.67
CA VAL A 73 5.36 10.11 -5.71
C VAL A 73 5.98 11.47 -5.35
N SER A 74 5.15 12.51 -5.25
CA SER A 74 5.57 13.83 -4.77
C SER A 74 5.91 13.78 -3.28
N ARG A 75 7.03 14.40 -2.89
CA ARG A 75 7.41 14.53 -1.47
C ARG A 75 6.44 15.43 -0.71
N ASP A 76 5.90 16.46 -1.35
CA ASP A 76 4.95 17.40 -0.74
C ASP A 76 3.60 16.73 -0.46
N GLU A 77 3.19 15.77 -1.30
CA GLU A 77 1.97 14.98 -1.03
C GLU A 77 2.21 14.00 0.12
N LEU A 78 3.38 13.36 0.17
CA LEU A 78 3.75 12.49 1.29
C LEU A 78 3.86 13.24 2.61
N SER A 79 4.39 14.47 2.62
CA SER A 79 4.56 15.26 3.85
C SER A 79 3.25 15.71 4.48
N ARG A 80 2.14 15.65 3.75
CA ARG A 80 0.79 15.92 4.27
C ARG A 80 0.17 14.71 4.95
N LEU A 81 0.76 13.51 4.82
CA LEU A 81 0.26 12.29 5.43
C LEU A 81 0.72 12.18 6.88
N GLU A 82 -0.18 11.75 7.75
CA GLU A 82 0.20 11.44 9.13
C GLU A 82 1.01 10.14 9.14
N SER A 83 2.30 10.25 9.45
CA SER A 83 3.27 9.20 9.17
C SER A 83 4.02 8.76 10.41
N LEU A 84 4.24 7.45 10.56
CA LEU A 84 5.14 6.88 11.57
C LEU A 84 6.38 6.30 10.91
N TRP A 85 7.57 6.63 11.42
CA TRP A 85 8.85 6.22 10.85
C TRP A 85 9.73 5.53 11.89
N PHE A 86 10.07 4.27 11.65
CA PHE A 86 11.05 3.51 12.41
C PHE A 86 12.38 3.50 11.67
N VAL A 87 13.19 4.52 11.94
CA VAL A 87 14.51 4.67 11.30
C VAL A 87 15.50 3.74 11.99
N ARG A 88 16.02 2.74 11.26
CA ARG A 88 17.03 1.78 11.75
C ARG A 88 16.58 1.00 13.00
N ALA A 89 15.31 0.61 13.07
CA ALA A 89 14.85 -0.24 14.16
C ALA A 89 15.68 -1.54 14.23
N ALA A 90 16.02 -1.93 15.44
CA ALA A 90 16.83 -3.09 15.79
C ALA A 90 16.08 -3.98 16.80
N SER A 91 16.75 -5.00 17.34
CA SER A 91 16.13 -5.97 18.26
C SER A 91 15.66 -5.38 19.59
N ASP A 92 16.24 -4.26 20.01
CA ASP A 92 15.95 -3.52 21.25
C ASP A 92 14.97 -2.35 21.05
N THR A 93 14.51 -2.08 19.82
CA THR A 93 13.56 -1.00 19.50
C THR A 93 12.13 -1.39 19.90
N GLU A 94 11.76 -1.15 21.15
CA GLU A 94 10.54 -1.69 21.76
C GLU A 94 9.25 -1.21 21.10
N ASP A 95 9.16 0.07 20.73
CA ASP A 95 7.99 0.66 20.07
C ASP A 95 7.70 0.02 18.70
N PHE A 96 8.75 -0.23 17.91
CA PHE A 96 8.66 -0.99 16.66
C PHE A 96 8.10 -2.40 16.91
N TRP A 97 8.68 -3.13 17.87
CA TRP A 97 8.24 -4.51 18.15
C TRP A 97 6.84 -4.58 18.78
N ASN A 98 6.45 -3.57 19.54
CA ASN A 98 5.09 -3.46 20.08
C ASN A 98 4.08 -3.25 18.97
N LEU A 99 4.36 -2.36 18.00
CA LEU A 99 3.50 -2.21 16.82
C LEU A 99 3.43 -3.51 16.01
N VAL A 100 4.58 -4.10 15.68
CA VAL A 100 4.62 -5.33 14.88
C VAL A 100 3.85 -6.46 15.55
N ARG A 101 3.99 -6.62 16.86
CA ARG A 101 3.21 -7.60 17.62
C ARG A 101 1.71 -7.31 17.54
N ALA A 102 1.30 -6.08 17.81
CA ALA A 102 -0.11 -5.69 17.74
C ALA A 102 -0.71 -5.99 16.35
N CYS A 103 0.01 -5.65 15.28
CA CYS A 103 -0.44 -5.89 13.91
C CYS A 103 -0.52 -7.38 13.52
N VAL A 104 0.41 -8.21 14.01
CA VAL A 104 0.46 -9.63 13.69
C VAL A 104 -0.55 -10.43 14.51
N GLU A 105 -0.71 -10.11 15.79
CA GLU A 105 -1.58 -10.83 16.73
C GLU A 105 -3.01 -10.28 16.80
N GLY A 106 -3.30 -9.15 16.12
CA GLY A 106 -4.62 -8.51 16.14
C GLY A 106 -4.91 -7.71 17.42
N GLY A 107 -3.86 -7.24 18.09
CA GLY A 107 -3.95 -6.36 19.25
C GLY A 107 -4.16 -4.89 18.88
N GLU A 108 -4.45 -4.07 19.88
CA GLU A 108 -4.50 -2.61 19.69
C GLU A 108 -3.11 -2.08 19.36
N SER A 109 -2.99 -1.32 18.27
CA SER A 109 -1.85 -0.41 18.16
C SER A 109 -1.95 0.58 19.31
N ASN A 110 -0.85 0.91 19.98
CA ASN A 110 -0.78 1.92 21.04
C ASN A 110 -1.18 3.37 20.60
N ARG A 111 -1.80 3.50 19.43
CA ARG A 111 -2.44 4.72 18.95
C ARG A 111 -3.87 4.69 19.47
N GLY A 112 -4.21 5.63 20.36
CA GLY A 112 -5.57 5.77 20.93
C GLY A 112 -6.65 6.02 19.86
N ALA A 113 -7.83 6.49 20.31
CA ALA A 113 -9.07 6.59 19.51
C ALA A 113 -9.04 7.43 18.20
N THR A 114 -7.90 7.94 17.76
CA THR A 114 -7.72 8.84 16.60
C THR A 114 -7.53 8.11 15.25
N GLY A 115 -7.69 6.78 15.20
CA GLY A 115 -7.61 5.99 13.97
C GLY A 115 -6.19 5.47 13.66
N TRP A 116 -5.95 4.98 12.44
CA TRP A 116 -4.64 4.43 12.01
C TRP A 116 -3.77 5.48 11.29
N TYR A 117 -2.44 5.35 11.28
CA TYR A 117 -1.54 6.24 10.53
C TYR A 117 -1.85 6.18 9.03
N ASP A 118 -1.72 7.29 8.30
CA ASP A 118 -1.82 7.28 6.84
C ASP A 118 -0.72 6.38 6.23
N LEU A 119 0.48 6.47 6.81
CA LEU A 119 1.71 5.85 6.32
C LEU A 119 2.58 5.33 7.48
N VAL A 120 3.11 4.12 7.35
CA VAL A 120 4.12 3.57 8.28
C VAL A 120 5.35 3.13 7.48
N VAL A 121 6.53 3.57 7.90
CA VAL A 121 7.81 3.24 7.27
C VAL A 121 8.73 2.61 8.29
N GLY A 122 9.43 1.57 7.88
CA GLY A 122 10.45 0.95 8.71
C GLY A 122 11.00 -0.30 8.06
N PRO A 123 11.86 -1.03 8.77
CA PRO A 123 12.48 -2.21 8.20
C PRO A 123 11.50 -3.40 8.18
N VAL A 124 11.86 -4.43 7.42
CA VAL A 124 11.08 -5.67 7.31
C VAL A 124 11.41 -6.59 8.49
N SER A 125 10.36 -7.05 9.19
CA SER A 125 10.50 -8.06 10.23
C SER A 125 10.82 -9.42 9.64
N GLY A 126 11.86 -10.04 10.15
CA GLY A 126 12.18 -11.45 9.93
C GLY A 126 11.56 -12.40 10.93
N GLY A 127 10.67 -11.90 11.78
CA GLY A 127 9.95 -12.65 12.81
C GLY A 127 9.93 -11.90 14.14
N TYR A 128 8.74 -11.53 14.61
CA TYR A 128 8.57 -10.73 15.83
C TYR A 128 9.01 -11.45 17.11
N ARG A 129 8.85 -12.78 17.19
CA ARG A 129 9.23 -13.58 18.37
C ARG A 129 10.72 -13.53 18.68
N ASN A 130 11.55 -13.51 17.64
CA ASN A 130 13.00 -13.45 17.76
C ASN A 130 13.54 -12.03 17.54
N ARG A 131 12.65 -11.05 17.39
CA ARG A 131 12.97 -9.63 17.14
C ARG A 131 14.05 -9.43 16.08
N ARG A 132 13.94 -10.19 14.98
CA ARG A 132 14.89 -10.14 13.86
C ARG A 132 14.42 -9.15 12.81
N VAL A 133 15.32 -8.28 12.37
CA VAL A 133 15.11 -7.37 11.24
C VAL A 133 15.88 -7.88 10.03
N TRP A 134 15.32 -7.74 8.82
CA TRP A 134 16.06 -8.02 7.58
C TRP A 134 16.91 -6.81 7.23
N GLU A 135 18.23 -6.98 7.22
CA GLU A 135 19.17 -5.92 6.86
C GLU A 135 18.91 -5.39 5.46
N ASN A 136 18.95 -4.06 5.30
CA ASN A 136 18.77 -3.35 4.03
C ASN A 136 17.41 -3.58 3.35
N TYR A 137 16.42 -4.09 4.08
CA TYR A 137 15.04 -4.27 3.61
C TYR A 137 14.13 -3.32 4.38
N ASP A 138 13.68 -2.27 3.70
CA ASP A 138 12.66 -1.35 4.21
C ASP A 138 11.32 -1.59 3.53
N GLN A 139 10.25 -1.21 4.21
CA GLN A 139 8.90 -1.24 3.67
C GLN A 139 8.16 0.05 4.03
N ILE A 140 7.31 0.48 3.10
CA ILE A 140 6.42 1.62 3.24
C ILE A 140 5.00 1.08 3.10
N SER A 141 4.20 1.21 4.13
CA SER A 141 2.81 0.75 4.18
C SER A 141 1.83 1.93 4.18
N PHE A 142 0.89 1.90 3.25
CA PHE A 142 -0.17 2.89 3.08
C PHE A 142 -1.49 2.30 3.59
N HIS A 143 -2.23 3.04 4.42
CA HIS A 143 -3.37 2.45 5.16
C HIS A 143 -4.71 3.15 4.95
N THR A 144 -4.71 4.44 4.68
CA THR A 144 -5.93 5.24 4.60
C THR A 144 -6.29 5.58 3.15
N PRO A 145 -7.56 5.95 2.87
CA PRO A 145 -7.95 6.46 1.55
C PRO A 145 -7.08 7.63 1.09
N LYS A 146 -6.71 8.54 2.00
CA LYS A 146 -5.83 9.67 1.71
C LYS A 146 -4.45 9.21 1.24
N ALA A 147 -3.88 8.21 1.91
CA ALA A 147 -2.61 7.62 1.51
C ALA A 147 -2.69 6.89 0.15
N PHE A 148 -3.79 6.19 -0.12
CA PHE A 148 -4.01 5.55 -1.43
C PHE A 148 -4.13 6.56 -2.57
N LEU A 149 -4.82 7.69 -2.35
CA LEU A 149 -4.93 8.75 -3.35
C LEU A 149 -3.56 9.29 -3.80
N VAL A 150 -2.58 9.33 -2.89
CA VAL A 150 -1.20 9.72 -3.25
C VAL A 150 -0.58 8.75 -4.26
N LEU A 151 -0.81 7.44 -4.11
CA LEU A 151 -0.35 6.44 -5.08
C LEU A 151 -1.17 6.48 -6.37
N ASP A 152 -2.48 6.69 -6.29
CA ASP A 152 -3.39 6.72 -7.43
C ASP A 152 -3.10 7.92 -8.33
N ASN A 153 -2.75 9.06 -7.75
CA ASN A 153 -2.38 10.26 -8.50
C ASN A 153 -0.91 10.27 -8.96
N SER A 154 -0.08 9.36 -8.44
CA SER A 154 1.32 9.26 -8.85
C SER A 154 1.48 8.69 -10.26
N LYS A 155 2.58 9.07 -10.94
CA LYS A 155 2.98 8.43 -12.19
C LYS A 155 3.40 6.98 -11.90
N LYS A 156 2.87 6.04 -12.67
CA LYS A 156 3.13 4.60 -12.54
C LYS A 156 3.92 4.12 -13.76
N VAL A 157 4.98 3.36 -13.51
CA VAL A 157 5.83 2.78 -14.55
C VAL A 157 5.96 1.29 -14.28
N ARG A 158 5.62 0.46 -15.27
CA ARG A 158 5.95 -0.97 -15.21
C ARG A 158 7.44 -1.12 -15.51
N LEU A 159 8.16 -1.79 -14.62
CA LEU A 159 9.58 -2.13 -14.79
C LEU A 159 9.74 -3.53 -15.37
#